data_AF-A0AAI9NDS3-F1
#
_entry.id   AF-A0AAI9NDS3-F1
#
_cell.length_a   1.000
_cell.length_b   1.000
_cell.length_c   1.000
_cell.angle_alpha   90.00
_cell.angle_beta   90.00
_cell.angle_gamma   90.00
#
_symmetry.space_group_name_H-M   'P 1'
#
loop_
_entity.id
_entity.type
_entity.pdbx_description
1 polymer ?
#
loop_
_entity_poly.entity_id
_entity_poly.type
_entity_poly.pdbx_seq_one_letter_code
_entity_poly.pdbx_strand_id
1 'polypeptide(L)'
;MRIIILPQAVVRMIPPLGNEFIALIKNSALVSLLTIHDLMHEGQKIISVSYRSLETYLVVALIYLVLTTATTTILRRIEHRLRAGGMVQ
;
A
#
# COMPACT_ATOMS: atom_id res chain seq x y z
N MET A 1 36.05 -12.24 -13.13
CA MET A 1 35.20 -11.02 -13.10
C MET A 1 33.93 -11.14 -12.25
N ARG A 2 33.36 -12.33 -12.03
CA ARG A 2 32.11 -12.53 -11.26
C ARG A 2 32.22 -12.39 -9.73
N ILE A 3 33.43 -12.45 -9.17
CA ILE A 3 33.65 -12.50 -7.70
C ILE A 3 34.02 -11.12 -7.12
N ILE A 4 34.48 -10.20 -7.98
CA ILE A 4 34.95 -8.86 -7.56
C ILE A 4 33.87 -7.80 -7.83
N ILE A 5 33.21 -7.88 -9.00
CA ILE A 5 32.23 -6.87 -9.43
C ILE A 5 30.88 -7.04 -8.71
N LEU A 6 30.45 -8.28 -8.45
CA LEU A 6 29.18 -8.56 -7.77
C LEU A 6 29.11 -7.97 -6.35
N PRO A 7 30.07 -8.23 -5.44
CA PRO A 7 30.01 -7.65 -4.09
C PRO A 7 30.14 -6.13 -4.11
N GLN A 8 30.92 -5.56 -5.02
CA GLN A 8 31.05 -4.10 -5.15
C GLN A 8 29.77 -3.44 -5.71
N ALA A 9 29.09 -4.09 -6.65
CA ALA A 9 27.82 -3.63 -7.21
C ALA A 9 26.70 -3.67 -6.16
N VAL A 10 26.60 -4.76 -5.38
CA VAL A 10 25.59 -4.89 -4.31
C VAL A 10 25.77 -3.79 -3.26
N VAL A 11 26.99 -3.55 -2.78
CA VAL A 11 27.27 -2.51 -1.77
C VAL A 11 26.96 -1.10 -2.31
N ARG A 12 27.16 -0.84 -3.61
CA ARG A 12 26.76 0.44 -4.23
C ARG A 12 25.26 0.57 -4.50
N MET A 13 24.54 -0.54 -4.70
CA MET A 13 23.10 -0.54 -4.98
C MET A 13 22.23 -0.51 -3.71
N ILE A 14 22.72 -1.01 -2.58
CA ILE A 14 21.98 -0.98 -1.31
C ILE A 14 21.54 0.44 -0.89
N PRO A 15 22.40 1.48 -0.92
CA PRO A 15 22.00 2.83 -0.55
C PRO A 15 20.85 3.42 -1.40
N PRO A 16 20.91 3.41 -2.75
CA PRO A 16 19.80 3.93 -3.57
C PRO A 16 18.53 3.06 -3.47
N LEU A 17 18.65 1.74 -3.35
CA LEU A 17 17.49 0.85 -3.15
C LEU A 17 16.78 1.12 -1.82
N GLY A 18 17.54 1.36 -0.74
CA GLY A 18 16.98 1.74 0.54
C GLY A 18 16.24 3.08 0.48
N ASN A 19 16.78 4.05 -0.24
CA ASN A 19 16.11 5.34 -0.44
C ASN A 19 14.79 5.19 -1.21
N GLU A 20 14.79 4.43 -2.31
CA GLU A 20 13.58 4.11 -3.07
C GLU A 20 12.55 3.35 -2.23
N PHE A 21 12.99 2.38 -1.42
CA PHE A 21 12.10 1.63 -0.53
C PHE A 21 11.40 2.54 0.48
N ILE A 22 12.12 3.48 1.08
CA ILE A 22 11.54 4.48 1.99
C ILE A 22 10.55 5.39 1.25
N ALA A 23 10.85 5.80 0.02
CA ALA A 23 9.95 6.61 -0.79
C ALA A 23 8.65 5.85 -1.14
N LEU A 24 8.75 4.58 -1.50
CA LEU A 24 7.60 3.71 -1.77
C LEU A 24 6.70 3.54 -0.55
N ILE A 25 7.27 3.32 0.64
CA ILE A 25 6.51 3.24 1.89
C ILE A 25 5.78 4.55 2.16
N LYS A 26 6.46 5.70 2.03
CA LYS A 26 5.85 7.01 2.26
C LYS A 26 4.70 7.29 1.29
N ASN A 27 4.91 7.05 0.00
CA ASN A 27 3.92 7.32 -1.03
C ASN A 27 2.69 6.42 -0.89
N SER A 28 2.89 5.13 -0.58
CA SER A 28 1.78 4.20 -0.35
C SER A 28 1.00 4.51 0.92
N ALA A 29 1.68 4.82 2.03
CA ALA A 29 1.02 5.20 3.28
C ALA A 29 0.24 6.51 3.14
N LEU A 30 0.80 7.52 2.47
CA LEU A 30 0.14 8.81 2.23
C LEU A 30 -1.15 8.63 1.43
N VAL A 31 -1.09 7.90 0.31
CA VAL A 31 -2.27 7.66 -0.54
C VAL A 31 -3.34 6.88 0.23
N SER A 32 -2.97 5.84 0.99
CA SER A 32 -3.92 5.08 1.80
C SER A 32 -4.59 5.96 2.86
N LEU A 33 -3.83 6.84 3.53
CA LEU A 33 -4.37 7.74 4.55
C LEU A 33 -5.35 8.77 3.96
N LEU A 34 -4.97 9.41 2.85
CA LEU A 34 -5.85 10.37 2.16
C LEU A 34 -7.16 9.70 1.72
N THR A 35 -7.08 8.51 1.15
CA THR A 35 -8.26 7.77 0.68
C THR A 35 -9.25 7.49 1.82
N ILE A 36 -8.76 7.10 3.01
CA ILE A 36 -9.61 6.85 4.18
C ILE A 36 -10.26 8.15 4.65
N HIS A 37 -9.49 9.24 4.69
CA HIS A 37 -9.99 10.53 5.11
C HIS A 37 -11.07 11.06 4.16
N ASP A 38 -10.85 10.98 2.85
CA ASP A 38 -11.80 11.41 1.83
C ASP A 38 -13.08 10.57 1.88
N LEU A 39 -12.95 9.25 2.04
CA LEU A 39 -14.10 8.34 2.18
C LEU A 39 -14.93 8.67 3.42
N MET A 40 -14.28 8.91 4.56
CA MET A 40 -14.97 9.29 5.79
C MET A 40 -15.63 10.66 5.67
N HIS A 41 -14.99 11.61 4.99
CA HIS A 41 -15.53 12.94 4.76
C HIS A 41 -16.82 12.90 3.92
N GLU A 42 -16.80 12.15 2.81
CA GLU A 42 -18.01 11.94 2.01
C GLU A 42 -19.08 11.16 2.78
N GLY A 43 -18.67 10.20 3.62
CA GLY A 43 -19.57 9.53 4.57
C GLY A 43 -20.28 10.53 5.50
N GLN A 44 -19.55 11.45 6.14
CA GLN A 44 -20.14 12.48 7.01
C GLN A 44 -21.11 13.39 6.26
N LYS A 45 -20.80 13.73 5.01
CA LYS A 45 -21.67 14.55 4.15
C LYS A 45 -22.99 13.84 3.82
N ILE A 46 -22.96 12.53 3.62
CA ILE A 46 -24.18 11.73 3.43
C ILE A 46 -24.97 11.66 4.74
N ILE A 47 -24.29 11.51 5.88
CA ILE A 47 -24.93 11.50 7.20
C ILE A 47 -25.61 12.83 7.50
N SER A 48 -25.00 13.97 7.15
CA SER A 48 -25.59 15.28 7.43
C SER A 48 -26.87 15.56 6.65
N VAL A 49 -27.05 14.92 5.48
CA VAL A 49 -28.26 15.06 4.65
C VAL A 49 -29.30 13.98 4.99
N SER A 50 -28.85 12.74 5.20
CA SER A 50 -29.74 11.59 5.37
C SER A 50 -30.10 11.31 6.84
N TYR A 51 -29.36 11.89 7.80
CA TYR A 51 -29.46 11.63 9.26
C TYR A 51 -29.34 10.15 9.67
N ARG A 52 -28.86 9.30 8.75
CA ARG A 52 -28.71 7.84 8.92
C ARG A 52 -27.25 7.47 9.16
N SER A 53 -26.75 7.81 10.34
CA SER A 53 -25.34 7.62 10.71
C SER A 53 -24.89 6.16 10.64
N LEU A 54 -25.68 5.26 11.21
CA LEU A 54 -25.31 3.86 11.38
C LEU A 54 -25.16 3.13 10.04
N GLU A 55 -26.14 3.31 9.15
CA GLU A 55 -26.11 2.70 7.81
C GLU A 55 -24.98 3.26 6.95
N THR A 56 -24.73 4.57 7.02
CA THR A 56 -23.64 5.19 6.26
C THR A 56 -22.28 4.69 6.74
N TYR A 57 -22.07 4.57 8.04
CA TYR A 57 -20.83 3.97 8.58
C TYR A 57 -20.66 2.50 8.19
N LEU A 58 -21.74 1.71 8.16
CA LEU A 58 -21.68 0.32 7.69
C LEU A 58 -21.26 0.24 6.21
N VAL A 59 -21.81 1.10 5.35
CA VAL A 59 -21.43 1.16 3.93
C VAL A 59 -19.97 1.59 3.78
N VAL A 60 -19.55 2.63 4.50
CA VAL A 60 -18.15 3.10 4.49
C VAL A 60 -17.19 2.00 4.97
N ALA A 61 -17.55 1.28 6.04
CA ALA A 61 -16.75 0.16 6.54
C ALA A 61 -16.65 -0.97 5.50
N LEU A 62 -17.74 -1.27 4.79
CA LEU A 62 -17.74 -2.28 3.73
C LEU A 62 -16.85 -1.87 2.55
N ILE A 63 -16.94 -0.61 2.10
CA ILE A 63 -16.08 -0.05 1.05
C ILE A 63 -14.60 -0.14 1.48
N TYR A 64 -14.30 0.27 2.72
CA TYR A 64 -12.95 0.20 3.26
C TYR A 64 -12.41 -1.24 3.30
N LEU A 65 -13.25 -2.20 3.68
CA LEU A 65 -12.88 -3.62 3.71
C LEU A 65 -12.58 -4.16 2.31
N VAL A 66 -13.36 -3.77 1.29
CA VAL A 66 -13.10 -4.13 -0.11
C VAL A 66 -11.78 -3.53 -0.59
N LEU A 67 -11.53 -2.25 -0.34
CA LEU A 67 -10.27 -1.57 -0.69
C LEU A 67 -9.05 -2.23 -0.02
N THR A 68 -9.17 -2.54 1.27
CA THR A 68 -8.09 -3.19 2.04
C THR A 68 -7.81 -4.59 1.53
N THR A 69 -8.87 -5.36 1.24
CA THR A 69 -8.74 -6.74 0.74
C THR A 69 -8.16 -6.76 -0.68
N ALA A 70 -8.59 -5.84 -1.55
CA ALA A 70 -8.06 -5.69 -2.90
C ALA A 70 -6.57 -5.34 -2.87
N THR A 71 -6.18 -4.35 -2.06
CA THR A 71 -4.77 -3.93 -1.90
C THR A 71 -3.91 -5.07 -1.36
N THR A 72 -4.39 -5.78 -0.34
CA THR A 72 -3.70 -6.94 0.24
C THR A 72 -3.54 -8.07 -0.78
N THR A 73 -4.56 -8.30 -1.61
CA THR A 73 -4.52 -9.34 -2.66
C THR A 73 -3.54 -8.96 -3.77
N ILE A 74 -3.52 -7.70 -4.20
CA ILE A 74 -2.55 -7.19 -5.18
C ILE A 74 -1.13 -7.34 -4.64
N LEU A 75 -0.90 -6.93 -3.39
CA LEU A 75 0.40 -7.04 -2.75
C LEU A 75 0.87 -8.50 -2.65
N ARG A 76 0.00 -9.41 -2.19
CA ARG A 76 0.29 -10.85 -2.17
C ARG A 76 0.60 -11.40 -3.57
N ARG A 77 -0.12 -10.96 -4.60
CA ARG A 77 0.12 -11.39 -5.97
C ARG A 77 1.46 -10.89 -6.50
N ILE A 78 1.84 -9.65 -6.17
CA ILE A 78 3.16 -9.09 -6.47
C ILE A 78 4.26 -9.84 -5.72
N GLU A 79 4.09 -10.09 -4.41
CA GLU A 79 5.01 -10.88 -3.60
C GLU A 79 5.21 -12.30 -4.15
N HIS A 80 4.13 -12.98 -4.56
CA HIS A 80 4.23 -14.31 -5.17
C HIS A 80 5.02 -14.29 -6.48
N ARG A 81 4.89 -13.22 -7.30
CA ARG A 81 5.68 -13.08 -8.54
C ARG A 81 7.14 -12.74 -8.26
N LEU A 82 7.42 -11.96 -7.21
CA LEU A 82 8.79 -11.63 -6.78
C LEU A 82 9.50 -12.82 -6.11
N ARG A 83 8.77 -13.61 -5.30
CA ARG A 83 9.28 -14.85 -4.68
C ARG A 83 9.61 -15.93 -5.72
N ALA A 84 8.86 -16.01 -6.81
CA ALA A 84 9.19 -16.88 -7.95
C ALA A 84 10.50 -16.45 -8.67
N GLY A 85 11.01 -15.24 -8.42
CA GLY A 85 12.28 -14.73 -8.94
C GLY A 85 13.50 -14.95 -8.02
N GLY A 86 13.35 -15.63 -6.88
CA GLY A 86 14.49 -16.09 -6.07
C GLY A 86 15.33 -15.02 -5.38
N MET A 87 14.76 -13.89 -4.95
CA MET A 87 15.51 -12.79 -4.31
C MET A 87 15.03 -12.36 -2.93
N VAL A 88 14.10 -13.06 -2.28
CA VAL A 88 13.74 -12.78 -0.88
C VAL A 88 13.46 -14.08 -0.12
N GLN A 89 14.41 -14.45 0.74
CA GLN A 89 14.13 -15.21 1.96
C GLN A 89 14.00 -14.22 3.11
#